data_AF-A0A1J5LQS3-F1
#
_entry.id   AF-A0A1J5LQS3-F1
#
_cell.length_a   1.000
_cell.length_b   1.000
_cell.length_c   1.000
_cell.angle_alpha   90.00
_cell.angle_beta   90.00
_cell.angle_gamma   90.00
#
_symmetry.space_group_name_H-M   'P 1'
#
loop_
_entity.id
_entity.type
_entity.pdbx_description
1 polymer ?
#
loop_
_entity_poly.entity_id
_entity_poly.type
_entity_poly.pdbx_seq_one_letter_code
_entity_poly.pdbx_strand_id
1 'polypeptide(L)'
;MMLLTSILNFFGCKGKNEPEKTKEDAEFQQFLERSKNSIDEFNNRKIYKELTPEILDSIPDDKLEQTIFDNIYEIIGDDYQNELNNVKKLSKGQQAFFSTWIIEGEVNNGGFNQFYFNSSGQYAEMAEVGFMTIGAEKFSELTKRANKIYSENKERLEEFDDGTMESFSESYKDNPLNDLDTEFYNLYDSEKIGELRIKYIRENKNEFTTE
;
A
#
# COMPACT_ATOMS: atom_id res chain seq x y z
N MET A 1 -10.54 -4.82 2.81
CA MET A 1 -10.20 -4.91 1.38
C MET A 1 -11.49 -5.00 0.56
N MET A 2 -11.97 -3.86 0.05
CA MET A 2 -13.17 -3.83 -0.81
C MET A 2 -12.79 -4.24 -2.23
N LEU A 3 -13.26 -5.41 -2.66
CA LEU A 3 -13.27 -5.81 -4.07
C LEU A 3 -14.41 -5.07 -4.77
N LEU A 4 -14.09 -4.05 -5.57
CA LEU A 4 -15.04 -3.43 -6.50
C LEU A 4 -15.33 -4.42 -7.64
N THR A 5 -16.43 -5.16 -7.54
CA THR A 5 -16.99 -5.94 -8.64
C THR A 5 -17.94 -5.08 -9.47
N SER A 6 -17.44 -4.51 -10.56
CA SER A 6 -18.28 -3.84 -11.56
C SER A 6 -19.01 -4.88 -12.41
N ILE A 7 -20.28 -5.14 -12.13
CA ILE A 7 -21.15 -5.99 -12.95
C ILE A 7 -21.64 -5.16 -14.16
N LEU A 8 -21.08 -5.41 -15.34
CA LEU A 8 -21.64 -4.91 -16.60
C LEU A 8 -22.64 -5.94 -17.16
N ASN A 9 -23.92 -5.68 -16.91
CA ASN A 9 -25.02 -6.38 -17.57
C ASN A 9 -25.12 -5.91 -19.03
N PHE A 10 -24.86 -6.80 -19.99
CA PHE A 10 -25.27 -6.61 -21.38
C PHE A 10 -26.28 -7.68 -21.81
N PHE A 11 -27.50 -7.24 -22.11
CA PHE A 11 -28.50 -8.01 -22.84
C PHE A 11 -28.10 -8.11 -24.33
N GLY A 12 -28.19 -9.30 -24.92
CA GLY A 12 -28.00 -9.51 -26.36
C GLY A 12 -28.55 -10.86 -26.83
N CYS A 13 -29.37 -10.85 -27.88
CA CYS A 13 -30.29 -11.91 -28.31
C CYS A 13 -29.64 -13.21 -28.84
N LYS A 14 -30.39 -14.32 -28.71
CA LYS A 14 -30.11 -15.63 -29.32
C LYS A 14 -30.10 -15.57 -30.86
N GLY A 15 -28.98 -15.96 -31.46
CA GLY A 15 -28.85 -16.32 -32.87
C GLY A 15 -27.66 -17.28 -33.04
N LYS A 16 -27.89 -18.44 -33.66
CA LYS A 16 -26.91 -19.52 -33.85
C LYS A 16 -25.78 -19.10 -34.80
N ASN A 17 -24.56 -19.05 -34.26
CA ASN A 17 -23.26 -19.44 -34.80
C ASN A 17 -22.28 -19.11 -33.65
N GLU A 18 -21.53 -20.08 -33.11
CA GLU A 18 -20.47 -19.73 -32.15
C GLU A 18 -19.48 -18.81 -32.88
N PRO A 19 -19.30 -17.56 -32.44
CA PRO A 19 -18.34 -16.67 -33.08
C PRO A 19 -16.94 -17.26 -32.86
N GLU A 20 -16.11 -17.27 -33.91
CA GLU A 20 -14.69 -17.57 -33.76
C GLU A 20 -14.12 -16.67 -32.66
N LYS A 21 -13.51 -17.28 -31.62
CA LYS A 21 -12.86 -16.55 -30.53
C LYS A 21 -11.89 -15.55 -31.13
N THR A 22 -12.16 -14.27 -30.92
CA THR A 22 -11.30 -13.20 -31.40
C THR A 22 -10.01 -13.16 -30.58
N LYS A 23 -8.98 -12.48 -31.10
CA LYS A 23 -7.74 -12.24 -30.35
C LYS A 23 -8.02 -11.50 -29.04
N GLU A 24 -8.95 -10.54 -29.06
CA GLU A 24 -9.39 -9.78 -27.89
C GLU A 24 -10.07 -10.69 -26.84
N ASP A 25 -10.89 -11.65 -27.28
CA ASP A 25 -11.49 -12.64 -26.36
C ASP A 25 -10.41 -13.51 -25.69
N ALA A 26 -9.36 -13.90 -26.43
CA ALA A 26 -8.26 -14.69 -25.87
C ALA A 26 -7.43 -13.90 -24.84
N GLU A 27 -7.10 -12.65 -25.13
CA GLU A 27 -6.38 -11.76 -24.21
C GLU A 27 -7.20 -11.49 -22.95
N PHE A 28 -8.51 -11.25 -23.08
CA PHE A 28 -9.40 -11.06 -21.94
C PHE A 28 -9.50 -12.32 -21.07
N GLN A 29 -9.63 -13.51 -21.66
CA GLN A 29 -9.63 -14.76 -20.90
C GLN A 29 -8.29 -15.00 -20.20
N GLN A 30 -7.17 -14.69 -20.85
CA GLN A 30 -5.85 -14.78 -20.22
C GLN A 30 -5.70 -13.83 -19.03
N PHE A 31 -6.23 -12.61 -19.14
CA PHE A 31 -6.29 -11.67 -18.03
C PHE A 31 -7.11 -12.23 -16.86
N LEU A 32 -8.32 -12.74 -17.12
CA LEU A 32 -9.19 -13.33 -16.10
C LEU A 32 -8.53 -14.52 -15.39
N GLU A 33 -7.89 -15.42 -16.14
CA GLU A 33 -7.15 -16.55 -15.57
C GLU A 33 -5.99 -16.08 -14.68
N ARG A 34 -5.20 -15.10 -15.15
CA ARG A 34 -4.10 -14.53 -14.35
C ARG A 34 -4.62 -13.89 -13.06
N SER A 35 -5.71 -13.11 -13.13
CA SER A 35 -6.30 -12.48 -11.95
C SER A 35 -6.82 -13.50 -10.95
N LYS A 36 -7.50 -14.57 -11.41
CA LYS A 36 -7.94 -15.66 -10.54
C LYS A 36 -6.76 -16.34 -9.86
N ASN A 37 -5.72 -16.68 -10.62
CA ASN A 37 -4.52 -17.31 -10.07
C ASN A 37 -3.86 -16.43 -9.00
N SER A 38 -3.75 -15.12 -9.22
CA SER A 38 -3.21 -14.19 -8.21
C SER A 38 -4.07 -14.10 -6.94
N ILE A 39 -5.40 -14.11 -7.08
CA ILE A 39 -6.32 -14.13 -5.93
C ILE A 39 -6.19 -15.45 -5.16
N ASP A 40 -6.13 -16.57 -5.87
CA ASP A 40 -5.98 -17.90 -5.26
C ASP A 40 -4.62 -18.03 -4.57
N GLU A 41 -3.54 -17.55 -5.17
CA GLU A 41 -2.22 -17.49 -4.53
C GLU A 41 -2.24 -16.64 -3.27
N PHE A 42 -2.88 -15.46 -3.30
CA PHE A 42 -3.01 -14.60 -2.13
C PHE A 42 -3.82 -15.28 -1.03
N ASN A 43 -4.96 -15.87 -1.34
CA ASN A 43 -5.83 -16.51 -0.34
C ASN A 43 -5.20 -17.77 0.28
N ASN A 44 -4.36 -18.48 -0.47
CA ASN A 44 -3.71 -19.71 -0.03
C ASN A 44 -2.26 -19.48 0.46
N ARG A 45 -1.80 -18.23 0.54
CA ARG A 45 -0.44 -17.90 1.01
C ARG A 45 -0.25 -18.34 2.46
N LYS A 46 0.98 -18.74 2.79
CA LYS A 46 1.34 -19.09 4.15
C LYS A 46 1.55 -17.81 4.99
N ILE A 47 0.81 -17.69 6.08
CA ILE A 47 1.00 -16.65 7.09
C ILE A 47 2.01 -17.15 8.12
N TYR A 48 3.11 -16.41 8.30
CA TYR A 48 4.16 -16.73 9.26
C TYR A 48 3.93 -15.93 10.54
N LYS A 49 3.69 -16.63 11.66
CA LYS A 49 3.60 -16.01 12.99
C LYS A 49 4.97 -15.59 13.53
N GLU A 50 5.96 -16.41 13.23
CA GLU A 50 7.36 -16.18 13.57
C GLU A 50 8.18 -16.24 12.28
N LEU A 51 9.15 -15.34 12.17
CA LEU A 51 10.14 -15.28 11.10
C LEU A 51 11.52 -15.51 11.71
N THR A 52 12.25 -16.47 11.16
CA THR A 52 13.68 -16.67 11.45
C THR A 52 14.52 -16.20 10.26
N PRO A 53 15.83 -15.98 10.42
CA PRO A 53 16.72 -15.66 9.30
C PRO A 53 16.65 -16.68 8.15
N GLU A 54 16.52 -17.97 8.45
CA GLU A 54 16.42 -19.05 7.45
C GLU A 54 15.10 -18.99 6.69
N ILE A 55 14.00 -18.67 7.38
CA ILE A 55 12.70 -18.44 6.73
C ILE A 55 12.82 -17.26 5.78
N LEU A 56 13.37 -16.13 6.25
CA LEU A 56 13.58 -14.94 5.44
C LEU A 56 14.39 -15.29 4.18
N ASP A 57 15.53 -15.97 4.32
CA ASP A 57 16.37 -16.39 3.19
C ASP A 57 15.67 -17.30 2.19
N SER A 58 14.70 -18.10 2.64
CA SER A 58 13.96 -19.02 1.78
C SER A 58 12.82 -18.38 0.98
N ILE A 59 12.31 -17.22 1.41
CA ILE A 59 11.19 -16.54 0.77
C ILE A 59 11.69 -15.85 -0.51
N PRO A 60 11.07 -16.07 -1.68
CA PRO A 60 11.36 -15.30 -2.88
C PRO A 60 11.08 -13.80 -2.75
N ASP A 61 11.84 -12.95 -3.42
CA ASP A 61 11.72 -11.48 -3.33
C ASP A 61 10.31 -10.96 -3.69
N ASP A 62 9.66 -11.56 -4.69
CA ASP A 62 8.29 -11.23 -5.13
C ASP A 62 7.21 -11.57 -4.08
N LYS A 63 7.56 -12.32 -3.04
CA LYS A 63 6.68 -12.70 -1.93
C LYS A 63 7.12 -12.11 -0.59
N LEU A 64 8.30 -11.51 -0.53
CA LEU A 64 8.93 -11.11 0.71
C LEU A 64 8.12 -10.01 1.39
N GLU A 65 7.76 -8.96 0.67
CA GLU A 65 7.06 -7.83 1.27
C GLU A 65 5.68 -8.21 1.82
N GLN A 66 4.89 -8.99 1.07
CA GLN A 66 3.61 -9.51 1.56
C GLN A 66 3.81 -10.38 2.81
N THR A 67 4.89 -11.18 2.85
CA THR A 67 5.19 -12.02 4.03
C THR A 67 5.55 -11.18 5.26
N ILE A 68 6.33 -10.11 5.09
CA ILE A 68 6.63 -9.17 6.18
C ILE A 68 5.36 -8.46 6.65
N PHE A 69 4.52 -7.99 5.72
CA PHE A 69 3.26 -7.33 6.03
C PHE A 69 2.33 -8.25 6.83
N ASP A 70 2.15 -9.50 6.38
CA ASP A 70 1.35 -10.51 7.07
C ASP A 70 1.89 -10.78 8.49
N ASN A 71 3.21 -10.93 8.64
CA ASN A 71 3.83 -11.16 9.95
C ASN A 71 3.63 -9.95 10.88
N ILE A 72 3.76 -8.72 10.37
CA ILE A 72 3.51 -7.52 11.18
C ILE A 72 2.06 -7.49 11.68
N TYR A 73 1.08 -7.86 10.86
CA TYR A 73 -0.33 -7.94 11.29
C TYR A 73 -0.56 -9.02 12.36
N GLU A 74 0.16 -10.14 12.33
CA GLU A 74 0.13 -11.13 13.42
C GLU A 74 0.69 -10.55 14.74
N ILE A 75 1.65 -9.62 14.68
CA ILE A 75 2.26 -8.99 15.86
C ILE A 75 1.37 -7.87 16.43
N ILE A 76 0.87 -6.97 15.58
CA ILE A 76 0.12 -5.79 16.03
C ILE A 76 -1.34 -6.11 16.35
N GLY A 77 -1.89 -7.19 15.79
CA GLY A 77 -3.24 -7.69 16.01
C GLY A 77 -4.35 -6.78 15.46
N ASP A 78 -5.60 -7.16 15.74
CA ASP A 78 -6.81 -6.49 15.23
C ASP A 78 -7.30 -5.31 16.11
N ASP A 79 -6.43 -4.74 16.95
CA ASP A 79 -6.77 -3.57 17.79
C ASP A 79 -6.53 -2.27 17.02
N TYR A 80 -7.44 -1.95 16.10
CA TYR A 80 -7.37 -0.77 15.23
C TYR A 80 -7.26 0.55 16.01
N GLN A 81 -7.80 0.62 17.23
CA GLN A 81 -7.73 1.84 18.06
C GLN A 81 -6.32 2.06 18.65
N ASN A 82 -5.57 0.98 18.86
CA ASN A 82 -4.20 1.04 19.38
C ASN A 82 -3.14 0.71 18.32
N GLU A 83 -3.50 0.66 17.03
CA GLU A 83 -2.62 0.21 15.94
C GLU A 83 -1.30 0.98 15.95
N LEU A 84 -1.32 2.32 15.98
CA LEU A 84 -0.11 3.13 16.07
C LEU A 84 0.77 2.79 17.28
N ASN A 85 0.15 2.55 18.45
CA ASN A 85 0.90 2.19 19.65
C ASN A 85 1.52 0.80 19.53
N ASN A 86 0.89 -0.12 18.81
CA ASN A 86 1.45 -1.45 18.54
C ASN A 86 2.55 -1.38 17.49
N VAL A 87 2.36 -0.63 16.40
CA VAL A 87 3.39 -0.37 15.38
C VAL A 87 4.63 0.29 15.99
N LYS A 88 4.47 1.22 16.94
CA LYS A 88 5.59 1.85 17.66
C LYS A 88 6.44 0.88 18.49
N LYS A 89 5.94 -0.32 18.81
CA LYS A 89 6.68 -1.37 19.54
C LYS A 89 7.50 -2.27 18.61
N LEU A 90 7.24 -2.24 17.30
CA LEU A 90 8.00 -2.99 16.30
C LEU A 90 9.46 -2.49 16.25
N SER A 91 10.33 -3.27 15.63
CA SER A 91 11.71 -2.83 15.34
C SER A 91 11.73 -1.60 14.42
N LYS A 92 12.89 -0.96 14.27
CA LYS A 92 13.01 0.20 13.37
C LYS A 92 12.86 -0.19 11.90
N GLY A 93 13.40 -1.33 11.49
CA GLY A 93 13.20 -1.91 10.17
C GLY A 93 11.74 -2.24 9.88
N GLN A 94 11.02 -2.84 10.85
CA GLN A 94 9.58 -3.11 10.71
C GLN A 94 8.75 -1.84 10.64
N GLN A 95 9.06 -0.83 11.47
CA GLN A 95 8.43 0.50 11.40
C GLN A 95 8.65 1.16 10.04
N ALA A 96 9.89 1.11 9.52
CA ALA A 96 10.24 1.65 8.22
C ALA A 96 9.49 0.93 7.08
N PHE A 97 9.49 -0.40 7.09
CA PHE A 97 8.74 -1.20 6.11
C PHE A 97 7.24 -0.87 6.16
N PHE A 98 6.62 -0.96 7.35
CA PHE A 98 5.17 -0.81 7.48
C PHE A 98 4.71 0.58 7.06
N SER A 99 5.34 1.63 7.57
CA SER A 99 4.93 3.01 7.26
C SER A 99 5.13 3.35 5.78
N THR A 100 6.21 2.90 5.15
CA THR A 100 6.45 3.11 3.71
C THR A 100 5.51 2.28 2.83
N TRP A 101 5.11 1.08 3.27
CA TRP A 101 4.07 0.28 2.62
C TRP A 101 2.70 0.95 2.66
N ILE A 102 2.31 1.50 3.82
CA ILE A 102 1.02 2.18 3.96
C ILE A 102 0.96 3.45 3.11
N ILE A 103 1.94 4.35 3.24
CA ILE A 103 1.91 5.61 2.48
C ILE A 103 1.99 5.37 0.96
N GLU A 104 2.77 4.39 0.50
CA GLU A 104 2.82 4.02 -0.92
C GLU A 104 1.44 3.55 -1.42
N GLY A 105 0.77 2.69 -0.65
CA GLY A 105 -0.56 2.21 -1.00
C GLY A 105 -1.61 3.31 -1.03
N GLU A 106 -1.63 4.18 -0.02
CA GLU A 106 -2.59 5.28 0.07
C GLU A 106 -2.39 6.30 -1.05
N VAL A 107 -1.14 6.74 -1.28
CA VAL A 107 -0.84 7.74 -2.31
C VAL A 107 -1.11 7.19 -3.71
N ASN A 108 -0.77 5.93 -4.00
CA ASN A 108 -1.10 5.33 -5.30
C ASN A 108 -2.61 5.12 -5.52
N ASN A 109 -3.41 5.02 -4.45
CA ASN A 109 -4.86 4.83 -4.55
C ASN A 109 -5.63 6.15 -4.64
N GLY A 110 -5.22 7.17 -3.89
CA GLY A 110 -5.96 8.44 -3.78
C GLY A 110 -5.10 9.64 -3.38
N GLY A 111 -3.78 9.58 -3.59
CA GLY A 111 -2.88 10.68 -3.31
C GLY A 111 -2.61 10.92 -1.82
N PHE A 112 -1.83 11.96 -1.53
CA PHE A 112 -1.55 12.39 -0.16
C PHE A 112 -2.82 12.82 0.56
N ASN A 113 -3.84 13.32 -0.14
CA ASN A 113 -5.14 13.60 0.48
C ASN A 113 -5.71 12.35 1.15
N GLN A 114 -5.78 11.23 0.43
CA GLN A 114 -6.27 9.97 1.01
C GLN A 114 -5.42 9.51 2.19
N PHE A 115 -4.09 9.63 2.08
CA PHE A 115 -3.17 9.26 3.17
C PHE A 115 -3.48 10.02 4.48
N TYR A 116 -3.62 11.34 4.43
CA TYR A 116 -3.87 12.15 5.64
C TYR A 116 -5.33 12.17 6.08
N PHE A 117 -6.28 12.04 5.16
CA PHE A 117 -7.71 11.96 5.48
C PHE A 117 -8.04 10.65 6.20
N ASN A 118 -7.43 9.54 5.77
CA ASN A 118 -7.59 8.25 6.44
C ASN A 118 -6.77 8.19 7.73
N SER A 119 -7.06 7.18 8.56
CA SER A 119 -6.26 6.90 9.77
C SER A 119 -4.78 6.66 9.48
N SER A 120 -4.42 6.33 8.23
CA SER A 120 -3.05 6.18 7.73
C SER A 120 -2.15 7.40 7.99
N GLY A 121 -2.72 8.61 8.10
CA GLY A 121 -1.99 9.83 8.43
C GLY A 121 -1.26 9.77 9.79
N GLN A 122 -1.68 8.87 10.69
CA GLN A 122 -0.99 8.60 11.95
C GLN A 122 0.45 8.08 11.78
N TYR A 123 0.80 7.60 10.58
CA TYR A 123 2.14 7.10 10.22
C TYR A 123 3.03 8.14 9.53
N ALA A 124 2.58 9.39 9.36
CA ALA A 124 3.24 10.46 8.61
C ALA A 124 4.73 10.67 8.94
N GLU A 125 5.06 10.86 10.22
CA GLU A 125 6.46 11.02 10.66
C GLU A 125 7.27 9.72 10.49
N MET A 126 6.61 8.57 10.72
CA MET A 126 7.24 7.26 10.59
C MET A 126 7.59 6.95 9.13
N ALA A 127 6.74 7.35 8.19
CA ALA A 127 6.94 7.19 6.76
C ALA A 127 8.10 8.05 6.25
N GLU A 128 8.21 9.30 6.70
CA GLU A 128 9.36 10.18 6.37
C GLU A 128 10.69 9.53 6.78
N VAL A 129 10.77 9.07 8.03
CA VAL A 129 11.96 8.38 8.56
C VAL A 129 12.15 7.02 7.88
N GLY A 130 11.07 6.30 7.58
CA GLY A 130 11.09 4.99 6.95
C GLY A 130 11.66 5.03 5.54
N PHE A 131 11.26 6.01 4.72
CA PHE A 131 11.83 6.21 3.39
C PHE A 131 13.33 6.49 3.45
N MET A 132 13.77 7.36 4.37
CA MET A 132 15.20 7.59 4.60
C MET A 132 15.92 6.31 5.02
N THR A 133 15.30 5.51 5.89
CA THR A 133 15.87 4.26 6.43
C THR A 133 16.12 3.23 5.32
N ILE A 134 15.20 3.10 4.36
CA ILE A 134 15.36 2.17 3.23
C ILE A 134 16.20 2.75 2.07
N GLY A 135 16.70 3.98 2.21
CA GLY A 135 17.51 4.66 1.18
C GLY A 135 16.70 5.31 0.06
N ALA A 136 15.41 5.56 0.26
CA ALA A 136 14.54 6.32 -0.64
C ALA A 136 14.54 7.81 -0.24
N GLU A 137 15.68 8.48 -0.43
CA GLU A 137 15.92 9.84 0.06
C GLU A 137 14.93 10.85 -0.54
N LYS A 138 14.62 10.75 -1.85
CA LYS A 138 13.70 11.69 -2.49
C LYS A 138 12.26 11.50 -2.01
N PHE A 139 11.84 10.25 -1.82
CA PHE A 139 10.53 9.98 -1.20
C PHE A 139 10.48 10.54 0.23
N SER A 140 11.55 10.40 1.02
CA SER A 140 11.63 11.00 2.35
C SER A 140 11.48 12.53 2.32
N GLU A 141 12.20 13.21 1.43
CA GLU A 141 12.12 14.66 1.25
C GLU A 141 10.73 15.14 0.79
N LEU A 142 10.07 14.37 -0.09
CA LEU A 142 8.70 14.63 -0.52
C LEU A 142 7.71 14.45 0.63
N THR A 143 7.78 13.34 1.36
CA THR A 143 6.94 13.09 2.53
C THR A 143 7.13 14.14 3.61
N LYS A 144 8.36 14.61 3.83
CA LYS A 144 8.62 15.74 4.74
C LYS A 144 7.89 17.02 4.34
N ARG A 145 7.87 17.34 3.03
CA ARG A 145 7.11 18.49 2.52
C ARG A 145 5.60 18.28 2.69
N ALA A 146 5.10 17.08 2.41
CA ALA A 146 3.70 16.72 2.63
C ALA A 146 3.31 16.88 4.11
N ASN A 147 4.15 16.37 5.04
CA ASN A 147 3.96 16.48 6.48
C ASN A 147 3.86 17.95 6.91
N LYS A 148 4.74 18.80 6.38
CA LYS A 148 4.73 20.25 6.64
C LYS A 148 3.45 20.91 6.12
N ILE A 149 3.08 20.64 4.87
CA ILE A 149 1.86 21.22 4.26
C ILE A 149 0.61 20.78 5.04
N TYR A 150 0.51 19.50 5.39
CA TYR A 150 -0.59 18.99 6.21
C TYR A 150 -0.64 19.72 7.56
N SER A 151 0.49 19.80 8.28
CA SER A 151 0.53 20.49 9.57
C SER A 151 0.14 21.97 9.49
N GLU A 152 0.49 22.67 8.41
CA GLU A 152 0.14 24.08 8.20
C GLU A 152 -1.33 24.28 7.81
N ASN A 153 -2.01 23.23 7.34
CA ASN A 153 -3.40 23.26 6.88
C ASN A 153 -4.34 22.38 7.71
N LYS A 154 -3.86 21.82 8.82
CA LYS A 154 -4.50 20.73 9.54
C LYS A 154 -5.96 21.01 9.88
N GLU A 155 -6.23 22.15 10.53
CA GLU A 155 -7.60 22.54 10.92
C GLU A 155 -8.55 22.56 9.72
N ARG A 156 -8.12 23.16 8.59
CA ARG A 156 -8.93 23.23 7.36
C ARG A 156 -9.14 21.86 6.71
N LEU A 157 -8.15 20.97 6.76
CA LEU A 157 -8.26 19.65 6.15
C LEU A 157 -9.11 18.70 6.99
N GLU A 158 -9.03 18.79 8.33
CA GLU A 158 -9.83 18.00 9.27
C GLU A 158 -11.30 18.48 9.36
N GLU A 159 -11.65 19.66 8.82
CA GLU A 159 -13.06 20.09 8.68
C GLU A 159 -13.91 19.11 7.84
N PHE A 160 -13.27 18.34 6.96
CA PHE A 160 -13.93 17.34 6.12
C PHE A 160 -14.04 15.95 6.78
N ASP A 161 -13.47 15.75 7.97
CA ASP A 161 -13.47 14.46 8.67
C ASP A 161 -14.77 14.24 9.47
N ASP A 162 -15.88 14.10 8.73
CA ASP A 162 -17.19 13.74 9.29
C ASP A 162 -17.58 12.26 9.05
N GLY A 163 -16.66 11.49 8.43
CA GLY A 163 -16.83 10.09 8.08
C GLY A 163 -17.73 9.83 6.86
N THR A 164 -18.13 10.86 6.11
CA THR A 164 -18.97 10.70 4.90
C THR A 164 -18.13 10.61 3.61
N MET A 165 -18.69 9.94 2.60
CA MET A 165 -18.07 9.84 1.28
C MET A 165 -18.10 11.19 0.55
N GLU A 166 -19.14 11.97 0.80
CA GLU A 166 -19.31 13.31 0.27
C GLU A 166 -18.19 14.23 0.77
N SER A 167 -17.93 14.28 2.08
CA SER A 167 -16.86 15.12 2.63
C SER A 167 -15.47 14.63 2.22
N PHE A 168 -15.25 13.31 2.09
CA PHE A 168 -14.03 12.78 1.47
C PHE A 168 -13.86 13.26 0.03
N SER A 169 -14.92 13.28 -0.79
CA SER A 169 -14.84 13.75 -2.17
C SER A 169 -14.59 15.26 -2.24
N GLU A 170 -15.20 16.02 -1.34
CA GLU A 170 -15.01 17.47 -1.24
C GLU A 170 -13.63 17.86 -0.72
N SER A 171 -12.98 17.02 0.11
CA SER A 171 -11.65 17.31 0.66
C SER A 171 -10.54 17.39 -0.39
N TYR A 172 -10.79 16.90 -1.61
CA TYR A 172 -9.87 17.05 -2.75
C TYR A 172 -9.90 18.46 -3.36
N LYS A 173 -10.97 19.25 -3.16
CA LYS A 173 -11.10 20.58 -3.76
C LYS A 173 -10.16 21.56 -3.07
N ASP A 174 -9.38 22.30 -3.87
CA ASP A 174 -8.39 23.27 -3.39
C ASP A 174 -7.47 22.68 -2.30
N ASN A 175 -7.07 21.42 -2.47
CA ASN A 175 -6.20 20.73 -1.54
C ASN A 175 -4.72 20.93 -1.92
N PRO A 176 -3.89 21.57 -1.06
CA PRO A 176 -2.50 21.90 -1.32
C PRO A 176 -1.59 20.66 -1.40
N LEU A 177 -2.09 19.48 -1.02
CA LEU A 177 -1.35 18.22 -1.13
C LEU A 177 -1.41 17.63 -2.54
N ASN A 178 -2.44 17.96 -3.35
CA ASN A 178 -2.65 17.34 -4.67
C ASN A 178 -1.47 17.54 -5.63
N ASP A 179 -0.76 18.66 -5.52
CA ASP A 179 0.40 18.96 -6.37
C ASP A 179 1.57 17.99 -6.11
N LEU A 180 1.63 17.37 -4.92
CA LEU A 180 2.68 16.44 -4.53
C LEU A 180 2.48 15.03 -5.10
N ASP A 181 1.24 14.67 -5.48
CA ASP A 181 0.92 13.33 -5.97
C ASP A 181 1.66 13.03 -7.29
N THR A 182 1.66 14.00 -8.21
CA THR A 182 2.39 13.86 -9.48
C THR A 182 3.88 13.74 -9.24
N GLU A 183 4.42 14.47 -8.27
CA GLU A 183 5.83 14.34 -7.89
C GLU A 183 6.13 12.94 -7.34
N PHE A 184 5.27 12.40 -6.46
CA PHE A 184 5.38 11.06 -5.92
C PHE A 184 5.46 10.00 -7.02
N TYR A 185 4.57 10.07 -8.02
CA TYR A 185 4.58 9.12 -9.14
C TYR A 185 5.83 9.22 -10.00
N ASN A 186 6.35 10.44 -10.22
CA ASN A 186 7.56 10.64 -11.02
C ASN A 186 8.82 10.12 -10.32
N LEU A 187 8.83 10.00 -8.99
CA LEU A 187 10.00 9.50 -8.26
C LEU A 187 10.32 8.03 -8.57
N TYR A 188 9.34 7.24 -9.00
CA TYR A 188 9.54 5.84 -9.44
C TYR A 188 10.52 5.69 -10.61
N ASP A 189 10.77 6.74 -11.38
CA ASP A 189 11.79 6.75 -12.43
C ASP A 189 13.22 6.68 -11.87
N SER A 190 13.41 6.98 -10.57
CA SER A 190 14.72 7.02 -9.93
C SER A 190 14.84 6.19 -8.65
N GLU A 191 13.75 5.98 -7.91
CA GLU A 191 13.73 5.22 -6.67
C GLU A 191 12.64 4.15 -6.75
N LYS A 192 13.05 2.89 -6.66
CA LYS A 192 12.16 1.72 -6.74
C LYS A 192 11.81 1.27 -5.32
N ILE A 193 10.77 1.86 -4.70
CA ILE A 193 10.45 1.66 -3.27
C ILE A 193 10.44 0.16 -2.89
N GLY A 194 9.74 -0.69 -3.64
CA GLY A 194 9.68 -2.12 -3.35
C GLY A 194 11.06 -2.81 -3.39
N GLU A 195 11.90 -2.51 -4.38
CA GLU A 195 13.26 -3.04 -4.45
C GLU A 195 14.13 -2.55 -3.28
N LEU A 196 13.95 -1.30 -2.86
CA LEU A 196 14.66 -0.70 -1.72
C LEU A 196 14.22 -1.35 -0.39
N ARG A 197 12.93 -1.59 -0.18
CA ARG A 197 12.42 -2.32 0.99
C ARG A 197 12.96 -3.75 1.02
N ILE A 198 12.89 -4.47 -0.10
CA ILE A 198 13.44 -5.83 -0.22
C ILE A 198 14.92 -5.85 0.14
N LYS A 199 15.72 -4.96 -0.46
CA LYS A 199 17.15 -4.84 -0.15
C LYS A 199 17.38 -4.59 1.34
N TYR A 200 16.65 -3.64 1.93
CA TYR A 200 16.77 -3.33 3.36
C TYR A 200 16.46 -4.54 4.24
N ILE A 201 15.37 -5.28 3.95
CA ILE A 201 14.99 -6.50 4.68
C ILE A 201 16.11 -7.55 4.61
N ARG A 202 16.68 -7.78 3.41
CA ARG A 202 17.76 -8.75 3.20
C ARG A 202 19.04 -8.39 3.95
N GLU A 203 19.39 -7.11 3.99
CA GLU A 203 20.59 -6.61 4.65
C GLU A 203 20.43 -6.52 6.18
N ASN A 204 19.20 -6.41 6.69
CA ASN A 204 18.90 -6.16 8.10
C ASN A 204 17.95 -7.20 8.72
N LYS A 205 18.06 -8.48 8.34
CA LYS A 205 17.16 -9.57 8.77
C LYS A 205 16.85 -9.62 10.27
N ASN A 206 17.82 -9.29 11.12
CA ASN A 206 17.63 -9.28 12.58
C ASN A 206 16.54 -8.31 13.05
N GLU A 207 16.23 -7.27 12.27
CA GLU A 207 15.11 -6.36 12.56
C GLU A 207 13.75 -6.96 12.18
N PHE A 208 13.71 -8.06 11.43
CA PHE A 208 12.48 -8.71 10.97
C PHE A 208 12.29 -10.11 11.57
N THR A 209 13.27 -10.62 12.31
CA THR A 209 13.17 -11.86 13.09
C THR A 209 12.24 -11.66 14.30
N THR A 210 11.41 -12.66 14.59
CA THR A 210 10.37 -12.59 15.65
C THR A 210 10.39 -13.80 16.59
N GLU A 211 11.55 -14.45 16.72
CA GLU A 211 11.80 -15.59 17.62
C GLU A 211 11.91 -15.21 19.11
#